data_AF-A0A5B8VTP5-F1
#
_entry.id   AF-A0A5B8VTP5-F1
#
_cell.length_a   1.000
_cell.length_b   1.000
_cell.length_c   1.000
_cell.angle_alpha   90.00
_cell.angle_beta   90.00
_cell.angle_gamma   90.00
#
_symmetry.space_group_name_H-M   'P 1'
#
loop_
_entity.id
_entity.type
_entity.pdbx_description
1 polymer ?
#
loop_
_entity_poly.entity_id
_entity_poly.type
_entity_poly.pdbx_seq_one_letter_code
_entity_poly.pdbx_strand_id
1 'polypeptide(L)'
;MNGDTLEFNADAFHLDPNAVAEDLLRKLPGVVVWGDGTITVHGREVSRVLVNGKPFFGGDTKVATQNLPKKAVEKVQVYQQSKNKDNPLDSITEVNIQLKKAKR
;
A
#
# COMPACT_ATOMS: atom_id res chain seq x y z
N MET A 1 -7.97 -17.87 7.54
CA MET A 1 -7.29 -16.61 7.19
C MET A 1 -7.60 -15.64 8.33
N ASN A 2 -6.73 -15.53 9.33
CA ASN A 2 -6.79 -14.48 10.36
C ASN A 2 -5.53 -13.64 10.17
N GLY A 3 -5.51 -12.87 9.10
CA GLY A 3 -4.51 -11.84 8.89
C GLY A 3 -5.19 -10.52 9.12
N ASP A 4 -4.75 -9.77 10.11
CA ASP A 4 -5.19 -8.40 10.32
C ASP A 4 -5.00 -7.62 9.02
N THR A 5 -6.11 -7.08 8.51
CA THR A 5 -6.11 -6.22 7.33
C THR A 5 -6.42 -4.82 7.82
N LEU A 6 -5.49 -3.89 7.59
CA LEU A 6 -5.72 -2.48 7.85
C LEU A 6 -6.22 -1.83 6.56
N GLU A 7 -7.42 -1.25 6.60
CA GLU A 7 -7.99 -0.57 5.45
C GLU A 7 -8.05 0.93 5.69
N PHE A 8 -7.52 1.69 4.74
CA PHE A 8 -7.48 3.15 4.77
C PHE A 8 -8.25 3.70 3.59
N ASN A 9 -9.26 4.52 3.87
CA ASN A 9 -9.99 5.22 2.82
C ASN A 9 -9.14 6.39 2.31
N ALA A 10 -8.82 6.39 1.01
CA ALA A 10 -8.03 7.45 0.40
C ALA A 10 -8.72 8.81 0.49
N ASP A 11 -10.05 8.86 0.47
CA ASP A 11 -10.83 10.10 0.57
C ASP A 11 -10.83 10.69 1.99
N ALA A 12 -10.43 9.92 3.02
CA ALA A 12 -10.29 10.43 4.38
C ALA A 12 -9.07 11.36 4.57
N PHE A 13 -8.12 11.35 3.63
CA PHE A 13 -6.90 12.14 3.71
C PHE A 13 -6.97 13.32 2.74
N HIS A 14 -6.90 14.53 3.29
CA HIS A 14 -6.70 15.74 2.48
C HIS A 14 -5.25 15.79 1.99
N LEU A 15 -5.12 15.77 0.67
CA LEU A 15 -3.86 15.81 -0.06
C LEU A 15 -3.99 16.81 -1.21
N ASP A 16 -2.87 17.29 -1.70
CA ASP A 16 -2.83 18.16 -2.86
C ASP A 16 -3.54 17.55 -4.08
N PRO A 17 -4.11 18.37 -4.97
CA PRO A 17 -4.76 17.89 -6.20
C PRO A 17 -3.83 17.07 -7.10
N ASN A 18 -2.53 17.37 -7.03
CA ASN A 18 -1.47 16.72 -7.79
C ASN A 18 -0.80 15.57 -7.02
N ALA A 19 -1.28 15.25 -5.81
CA ALA A 19 -0.72 14.18 -5.01
C ALA A 19 -0.87 12.83 -5.71
N VAL A 20 0.08 11.95 -5.42
CA VAL A 20 0.12 10.57 -5.92
C VAL A 20 -0.17 9.59 -4.80
N ALA A 21 -0.25 8.30 -5.13
CA ALA A 21 -0.48 7.25 -4.15
C ALA A 21 0.66 7.18 -3.11
N GLU A 22 1.89 7.51 -3.50
CA GLU A 22 3.01 7.63 -2.55
C GLU A 22 2.73 8.67 -1.45
N ASP A 23 2.22 9.86 -1.79
CA ASP A 23 1.86 10.89 -0.82
C ASP A 23 0.77 10.41 0.14
N LEU A 24 -0.18 9.63 -0.37
CA LEU A 24 -1.20 8.99 0.46
C LEU A 24 -0.59 7.97 1.43
N LEU A 25 0.30 7.10 0.95
CA LEU A 25 1.00 6.13 1.78
C LEU A 25 1.77 6.81 2.91
N ARG A 26 2.43 7.94 2.63
CA ARG A 26 3.14 8.75 3.63
C ARG A 26 2.23 9.33 4.73
N LYS A 27 0.92 9.45 4.49
CA LYS A 27 -0.07 9.92 5.48
C LYS A 27 -0.65 8.78 6.32
N LEU A 28 -0.44 7.53 5.94
CA LEU A 28 -1.01 6.41 6.66
C LEU A 28 -0.25 6.18 7.98
N PRO A 29 -0.96 5.94 9.10
CA PRO A 29 -0.33 5.69 10.38
C PRO A 29 0.50 4.40 10.32
N GLY A 30 1.72 4.47 10.84
CA GLY A 30 2.65 3.35 10.84
C GLY A 30 3.32 3.08 9.49
N VAL A 31 2.99 3.80 8.41
CA VAL A 31 3.64 3.65 7.10
C VAL A 31 4.76 4.68 6.95
N VAL A 32 5.92 4.22 6.49
CA VAL A 32 7.07 5.07 6.17
C VAL A 32 7.52 4.75 4.74
N VAL A 33 7.64 5.80 3.93
CA VAL A 33 8.24 5.70 2.59
C VAL A 33 9.61 6.34 2.63
N TRP A 34 10.64 5.53 2.44
CA TRP A 34 12.03 5.93 2.51
C TRP A 34 12.47 6.70 1.26
N GLY A 35 13.62 7.39 1.30
CA GLY A 35 14.12 8.17 0.15
C GLY A 35 14.48 7.30 -1.05
N ASP A 36 14.94 6.08 -0.77
CA ASP A 36 15.14 5.03 -1.77
C ASP A 36 13.82 4.36 -2.18
N GLY A 37 12.65 4.86 -1.76
CA GLY A 37 11.31 4.43 -2.16
C GLY A 37 10.88 3.05 -1.64
N THR A 38 11.69 2.43 -0.77
CA THR A 38 11.22 1.34 0.09
C THR A 38 10.05 1.82 0.93
N ILE A 39 9.10 0.93 1.18
CA ILE A 39 7.93 1.18 2.03
C ILE A 39 8.02 0.23 3.22
N THR A 40 7.91 0.75 4.44
CA THR A 40 7.78 -0.04 5.65
C THR A 40 6.46 0.27 6.35
N VAL A 41 5.86 -0.74 6.98
CA VAL A 41 4.67 -0.60 7.81
C VAL A 41 4.97 -1.19 9.19
N HIS A 42 4.84 -0.37 10.24
CA HIS A 42 5.21 -0.72 11.62
C HIS A 42 6.64 -1.29 11.73
N GLY A 43 7.57 -0.75 10.95
CA GLY A 43 8.97 -1.19 10.90
C GLY A 43 9.23 -2.46 10.08
N ARG A 44 8.21 -3.08 9.48
CA ARG A 44 8.36 -4.22 8.56
C ARG A 44 8.36 -3.75 7.11
N GLU A 45 9.30 -4.26 6.32
CA GLU A 45 9.35 -3.96 4.89
C GLU A 45 8.17 -4.56 4.13
N VAL A 46 7.58 -3.76 3.24
CA VAL A 46 6.53 -4.21 2.33
C VAL A 46 7.17 -5.02 1.21
N SER A 47 6.93 -6.33 1.23
CA SER A 47 7.50 -7.25 0.23
C SER A 47 6.82 -7.13 -1.14
N ARG A 48 5.57 -6.61 -1.18
CA ARG A 48 4.81 -6.53 -2.43
C ARG A 48 3.76 -5.42 -2.39
N VAL A 49 3.65 -4.70 -3.51
CA VAL A 49 2.56 -3.78 -3.78
C VAL A 49 1.64 -4.38 -4.85
N LEU A 50 0.36 -4.46 -4.52
CA LEU A 50 -0.70 -4.91 -5.41
C LEU A 50 -1.53 -3.70 -5.85
N VAL A 51 -2.06 -3.75 -7.07
CA VAL A 51 -3.04 -2.78 -7.56
C VAL A 51 -4.28 -3.55 -7.99
N ASN A 52 -5.42 -3.24 -7.38
CA ASN A 52 -6.67 -4.01 -7.56
C ASN A 52 -6.50 -5.52 -7.34
N GLY A 53 -5.71 -5.91 -6.34
CA GLY A 53 -5.43 -7.30 -6.00
C GLY A 53 -4.50 -8.02 -6.98
N LYS A 54 -3.92 -7.30 -7.97
CA LYS A 54 -2.97 -7.86 -8.93
C LYS A 54 -1.57 -7.33 -8.66
N PRO A 55 -0.52 -8.16 -8.80
CA PRO A 55 0.85 -7.67 -8.76
C PRO A 55 1.04 -6.58 -9.81
N PHE A 56 1.59 -5.44 -9.41
CA PHE A 56 1.94 -4.41 -10.37
C PHE A 56 3.23 -4.83 -11.11
N PHE A 57 3.25 -4.65 -12.44
CA PHE A 57 4.31 -5.18 -13.30
C PHE A 57 5.67 -4.51 -13.03
N GLY A 58 6.73 -5.31 -12.95
CA GLY A 58 8.13 -4.88 -12.96
C GLY A 58 8.92 -5.14 -11.68
N GLY A 59 8.26 -5.43 -10.54
CA GLY A 59 8.95 -5.61 -9.25
C GLY A 59 9.30 -4.29 -8.55
N ASP A 60 9.30 -3.16 -9.27
CA ASP A 60 9.52 -1.84 -8.70
C ASP A 60 8.23 -1.24 -8.12
N THR A 61 8.00 -1.52 -6.84
CA THR A 61 6.91 -0.95 -6.01
C THR A 61 6.85 0.59 -6.06
N LYS A 62 7.99 1.26 -6.29
CA LYS A 62 8.07 2.70 -6.56
C LYS A 62 7.23 3.17 -7.73
N VAL A 63 7.34 2.48 -8.87
CA VAL A 63 6.80 3.00 -10.13
C VAL A 63 5.28 3.09 -10.07
N ALA A 64 4.65 2.13 -9.40
CA ALA A 64 3.20 2.10 -9.18
C ALA A 64 2.72 3.29 -8.36
N THR A 65 3.41 3.58 -7.25
CA THR A 65 2.97 4.55 -6.24
C THR A 65 3.27 5.99 -6.65
N GLN A 66 4.34 6.19 -7.42
CA GLN A 66 4.79 7.51 -7.90
C GLN A 66 3.99 8.03 -9.10
N ASN A 67 3.38 7.16 -9.90
CA ASN A 67 2.64 7.57 -11.10
C ASN A 67 1.11 7.48 -10.95
N LEU A 68 0.62 6.88 -9.87
CA LEU A 68 -0.81 6.73 -9.64
C LEU A 68 -1.36 7.98 -8.93
N PRO A 69 -2.24 8.77 -9.56
CA PRO A 69 -2.76 9.98 -8.92
C PRO A 69 -3.71 9.61 -7.78
N LYS A 70 -3.67 10.34 -6.66
CA LYS A 70 -4.50 10.08 -5.47
C LYS A 70 -5.98 9.98 -5.80
N LYS A 71 -6.46 10.79 -6.75
CA LYS A 71 -7.87 10.79 -7.19
C LYS A 71 -8.34 9.45 -7.78
N ALA A 72 -7.41 8.65 -8.30
CA ALA A 72 -7.71 7.32 -8.84
C ALA A 72 -7.71 6.25 -7.74
N VAL A 73 -7.17 6.53 -6.55
CA VAL A 73 -7.14 5.59 -5.42
C VAL A 73 -8.45 5.70 -4.64
N GLU A 74 -9.11 4.57 -4.41
CA GLU A 74 -10.27 4.44 -3.53
C GLU A 74 -9.83 4.13 -2.11
N LYS A 75 -9.00 3.08 -1.96
CA LYS A 75 -8.60 2.54 -0.67
C LYS A 75 -7.17 2.01 -0.75
N VAL A 76 -6.49 2.01 0.39
CA VAL A 76 -5.24 1.29 0.59
C VAL A 76 -5.47 0.24 1.66
N GLN A 77 -5.09 -0.99 1.38
CA GLN A 77 -5.24 -2.12 2.27
C GLN A 77 -3.85 -2.67 2.59
N VAL A 78 -3.54 -2.84 3.86
CA VAL A 78 -2.29 -3.47 4.30
C VAL A 78 -2.63 -4.85 4.83
N TYR A 79 -2.03 -5.86 4.24
CA TYR A 79 -2.16 -7.25 4.65
C TYR A 79 -0.88 -7.68 5.36
N GLN A 80 -1.04 -8.31 6.51
CA GLN A 80 0.04 -9.03 7.15
C GLN A 80 -0.25 -10.53 7.06
N GLN A 81 0.55 -11.23 6.27
CA GLN A 81 0.44 -12.67 6.11
C GLN A 81 1.61 -13.36 6.80
N SER A 82 1.33 -14.12 7.85
CA SER A 82 2.31 -15.05 8.42
C SER A 82 2.57 -16.19 7.44
N LYS A 83 3.78 -16.30 6.89
CA LYS A 83 4.19 -17.46 6.08
C LYS A 83 4.34 -18.71 6.94
N ASN A 84 4.87 -18.55 8.14
CA ASN A 84 4.95 -19.63 9.13
C ASN A 84 4.14 -19.26 10.38
N LYS A 85 3.23 -20.15 10.80
CA LYS A 85 2.44 -19.95 12.04
C LYS A 85 3.30 -20.07 13.30
N ASP A 86 4.45 -20.73 13.18
CA ASP A 86 5.36 -21.00 14.30
C ASP A 86 6.39 -19.88 14.51
N ASN A 87 6.70 -19.10 13.47
CA ASN A 87 7.64 -17.99 13.54
C ASN A 87 6.99 -16.66 13.11
N PRO A 88 6.58 -15.78 14.06
CA PRO A 88 5.97 -14.49 13.75
C PRO A 88 6.91 -13.50 13.06
N LEU A 89 8.21 -13.79 12.98
CA LEU A 89 9.17 -13.00 12.21
C LEU A 89 9.10 -13.29 10.69
N ASP A 90 8.48 -14.41 10.30
CA ASP A 90 8.27 -14.78 8.89
C ASP A 90 6.94 -14.23 8.34
N SER A 91 6.50 -13.07 8.83
CA SER A 91 5.32 -12.39 8.29
C SER A 91 5.70 -11.51 7.09
N ILE A 92 5.10 -11.78 5.93
CA ILE A 92 5.15 -10.86 4.80
C ILE A 92 4.13 -9.75 4.99
N THR A 93 4.55 -8.53 4.67
CA THR A 93 3.66 -7.37 4.64
C THR A 93 3.41 -7.01 3.19
N GLU A 94 2.14 -6.91 2.80
CA GLU A 94 1.72 -6.56 1.45
C GLU A 94 0.81 -5.33 1.51
N VAL A 95 0.94 -4.45 0.52
CA VAL A 95 0.08 -3.27 0.39
C VAL A 95 -0.70 -3.39 -0.90
N ASN A 96 -2.03 -3.36 -0.83
CA ASN A 96 -2.90 -3.31 -1.98
C ASN A 96 -3.51 -1.92 -2.14
N ILE A 97 -3.38 -1.37 -3.34
CA ILE A 97 -3.96 -0.10 -3.72
C ILE A 97 -5.18 -0.41 -4.59
N GLN A 98 -6.36 -0.10 -4.05
CA GLN A 98 -7.62 -0.29 -4.73
C GLN A 98 -7.95 0.99 -5.51
N LEU A 99 -8.17 0.85 -6.81
CA LEU A 99 -8.53 1.98 -7.67
C LEU A 99 -10.03 2.21 -7.64
N LYS A 100 -10.44 3.48 -7.72
CA LYS A 100 -11.84 3.83 -7.92
C LYS A 100 -12.32 3.20 -9.22
N LYS A 101 -13.50 2.58 -9.19
CA LYS A 101 -14.17 2.17 -10.43
C LYS A 101 -14.34 3.39 -11.31
N ALA A 102 -13.91 3.29 -12.58
CA ALA A 102 -14.22 4.30 -13.57
C ALA A 102 -15.75 4.45 -13.61
N LYS A 103 -16.26 5.62 -13.23
CA LYS A 103 -17.67 5.96 -13.46
C LYS A 103 -17.85 5.97 -14.98
N ARG A 104 -18.60 4.99 -15.48
CA ARG A 104 -19.17 5.02 -16.82
C ARG A 104 -20.25 6.08 -16.90
#